data_AF-A0A9D2MU58-F1
#
_entry.id   AF-A0A9D2MU58-F1
#
_cell.length_a   1.000
_cell.length_b   1.000
_cell.length_c   1.000
_cell.angle_alpha   90.00
_cell.angle_beta   90.00
_cell.angle_gamma   90.00
#
_symmetry.space_group_name_H-M   'P 1'
#
loop_
_entity.id
_entity.type
_entity.pdbx_description
1 polymer ?
#
loop_
_entity_poly.entity_id
_entity_poly.type
_entity_poly.pdbx_seq_one_letter_code
_entity_poly.pdbx_strand_id
1 'polypeptide(L)'
;MHRKIAARIVLVLLLCNLGFIWGNSWMSKDSSHALSSSVLEYLPAFLENWFPNPEQLEHLIRKLAHFSEFACLGALGCGELLLLRKKSLHWLGHLVCGGFFVAAIDETIQIFSHRGSQLQDVWLDFSGFVVGTLLLLAAVAIRRAWVNRHTR
;
A
#
# COMPACT_ATOMS: atom_id res chain seq x y z
N MET A 1 17.83 13.98 -18.11
CA MET A 1 18.32 14.00 -16.72
C MET A 1 17.18 13.87 -15.71
N HIS A 2 16.15 14.72 -15.76
CA HIS A 2 15.03 14.75 -14.79
C HIS A 2 14.30 13.41 -14.55
N ARG A 3 14.01 12.61 -15.58
CA ARG A 3 13.30 11.32 -15.39
C ARG A 3 14.13 10.26 -14.66
N LYS A 4 15.45 10.25 -14.85
CA LYS A 4 16.35 9.32 -14.13
C LYS A 4 16.42 9.68 -12.65
N ILE A 5 16.42 10.98 -12.34
CA ILE A 5 16.33 11.48 -10.97
C ILE A 5 14.99 11.09 -10.35
N ALA A 6 13.87 11.35 -11.04
CA ALA A 6 12.55 10.94 -10.57
C ALA A 6 12.45 9.43 -10.32
N ALA A 7 13.00 8.60 -11.21
CA ALA A 7 13.02 7.15 -11.03
C ALA A 7 13.81 6.74 -9.76
N ARG A 8 14.95 7.38 -9.49
CA ARG A 8 15.71 7.15 -8.26
C ARG A 8 14.95 7.59 -7.01
N ILE A 9 14.26 8.73 -7.06
CA ILE A 9 13.43 9.20 -5.95
C ILE A 9 12.30 8.19 -5.67
N VAL A 10 11.59 7.74 -6.71
CA VAL A 10 10.52 6.74 -6.57
C VAL A 10 11.07 5.43 -6.03
N LEU A 11 12.24 4.98 -6.49
CA LEU A 11 12.90 3.79 -5.95
C LEU A 11 13.21 3.94 -4.45
N VAL A 12 13.76 5.09 -4.03
CA VAL A 12 14.03 5.34 -2.61
C VAL A 12 12.72 5.33 -1.80
N LEU A 13 11.67 5.99 -2.29
CA LEU A 13 10.36 5.97 -1.63
C LEU A 13 9.77 4.56 -1.55
N LEU A 14 9.94 3.75 -2.59
CA LEU A 14 9.50 2.35 -2.61
C LEU A 14 10.23 1.54 -1.53
N LEU A 15 11.55 1.68 -1.42
CA LEU A 15 12.34 1.01 -0.38
C LEU A 15 11.97 1.49 1.02
N CYS A 16 11.74 2.80 1.21
CA CYS A 16 11.27 3.34 2.48
C CYS A 16 9.88 2.81 2.86
N ASN A 17 8.95 2.75 1.91
CA ASN A 17 7.61 2.23 2.14
C ASN A 17 7.63 0.73 2.46
N LEU A 18 8.48 -0.05 1.78
CA LEU A 18 8.70 -1.46 2.10
C LEU A 18 9.28 -1.67 3.51
N GLY A 19 10.28 -0.86 3.88
CA GLY A 19 10.84 -0.88 5.23
C GLY A 19 9.82 -0.47 6.30
N PHE A 20 8.91 0.44 5.97
CA PHE A 20 7.82 0.84 6.87
C PHE A 20 6.80 -0.29 7.08
N ILE A 21 6.33 -0.92 5.99
CA ILE A 21 5.40 -2.06 6.03
C ILE A 21 5.97 -3.19 6.89
N TRP A 22 7.16 -3.68 6.55
CA TRP A 22 7.78 -4.79 7.27
C TRP A 22 8.21 -4.40 8.70
N GLY A 23 8.58 -3.14 8.91
CA GLY A 23 8.85 -2.60 10.24
C GLY A 23 7.61 -2.67 11.14
N ASN A 24 6.45 -2.27 10.64
CA ASN A 24 5.17 -2.37 11.36
C ASN A 24 4.78 -3.83 11.63
N SER A 25 5.07 -4.74 10.69
CA SER A 25 4.74 -6.16 10.85
C SER A 25 5.63 -6.90 11.84
N TRP A 26 6.83 -6.39 12.09
CA TRP A 26 7.71 -6.85 13.16
C TRP A 26 7.24 -6.40 14.56
N MET A 27 6.42 -5.35 14.64
CA MET A 27 5.97 -4.84 15.94
C MET A 27 5.07 -5.84 16.66
N SER A 28 5.21 -5.91 17.99
CA SER A 28 4.35 -6.76 18.82
C SER A 28 2.88 -6.36 18.69
N LYS A 29 1.99 -7.29 19.04
CA LYS A 29 0.55 -7.06 19.03
C LYS A 29 0.18 -5.81 19.85
N ASP A 30 0.75 -5.66 21.04
CA ASP A 30 0.49 -4.53 21.95
C ASP A 30 0.98 -3.19 21.39
N SER A 31 2.17 -3.18 20.77
CA SER A 31 2.75 -1.95 20.20
C SER A 31 1.91 -1.44 19.02
N SER A 32 1.45 -2.37 18.17
CA SER A 32 0.59 -1.99 17.05
C SER A 32 -0.84 -1.69 17.50
N HIS A 33 -1.33 -2.25 18.61
CA HIS A 33 -2.58 -1.82 19.23
C HIS A 33 -2.49 -0.37 19.71
N ALA A 34 -1.46 -0.02 20.47
CA ALA A 34 -1.25 1.34 20.94
C ALA A 34 -1.20 2.36 19.79
N LEU A 35 -0.61 1.99 18.64
CA LEU A 35 -0.58 2.83 17.45
C LEU A 35 -1.98 3.02 16.85
N SER A 36 -2.77 1.96 16.68
CA SER A 36 -4.14 2.07 16.16
C SER A 36 -5.08 2.80 17.13
N SER A 37 -4.93 2.59 18.43
CA SER A 37 -5.67 3.35 19.45
C SER A 37 -5.32 4.84 19.41
N SER A 38 -4.05 5.19 19.20
CA SER A 38 -3.65 6.61 19.04
C SER A 38 -4.31 7.26 17.83
N VAL A 39 -4.49 6.52 16.72
CA VAL A 39 -5.19 7.02 15.53
C VAL A 39 -6.69 7.19 15.81
N LEU A 40 -7.29 6.32 16.62
CA LEU A 40 -8.70 6.42 17.02
C LEU A 40 -9.00 7.73 17.76
N GLU A 41 -8.08 8.24 18.58
CA GLU A 41 -8.26 9.52 19.30
C GLU A 41 -8.46 10.72 18.39
N TYR A 42 -8.00 10.64 17.13
CA TYR A 42 -8.17 11.69 16.12
C TYR A 42 -9.39 11.44 15.21
N LEU A 43 -10.13 10.35 15.42
CA LEU A 43 -11.27 10.02 14.59
C LEU A 43 -12.46 10.92 14.93
N PRO A 44 -13.19 11.46 13.93
CA PRO A 44 -14.40 12.21 14.20
C PRO A 44 -15.42 11.42 15.01
N ALA A 45 -15.98 12.02 16.06
CA ALA A 45 -16.95 11.39 16.96
C ALA A 45 -18.18 10.76 16.27
N PHE A 46 -18.54 11.21 15.07
CA PHE A 46 -19.63 10.61 14.30
C PHE A 46 -19.30 9.20 13.80
N LEU A 47 -18.03 8.86 13.61
CA LEU A 47 -17.59 7.52 13.22
C LEU A 47 -17.64 6.55 14.39
N GLU A 48 -17.30 6.99 15.60
CA GLU A 48 -17.46 6.18 16.82
C GLU A 48 -18.92 5.73 17.00
N ASN A 49 -19.88 6.62 16.72
CA ASN A 49 -21.31 6.30 16.80
C ASN A 49 -21.78 5.25 15.78
N TRP A 50 -21.05 5.03 14.69
CA TRP A 50 -21.37 4.02 13.67
C TRP A 50 -20.78 2.65 14.00
N PHE A 51 -19.78 2.58 14.89
CA PHE A 51 -19.10 1.35 15.28
C PHE A 51 -19.22 1.12 16.80
N PRO A 52 -20.24 0.38 17.26
CA PRO A 52 -20.49 0.18 18.69
C PRO A 52 -19.42 -0.64 19.41
N ASN A 53 -18.48 -1.26 18.68
CA ASN A 53 -17.39 -2.03 19.25
C ASN A 53 -16.02 -1.39 18.90
N PRO A 54 -15.34 -0.76 19.88
CA PRO A 54 -14.04 -0.11 19.69
C PRO A 54 -12.95 -1.06 19.19
N GLU A 55 -12.92 -2.32 19.65
CA GLU A 55 -11.91 -3.30 19.22
C GLU A 55 -12.08 -3.67 17.74
N GLN A 56 -13.32 -3.75 17.26
CA GLN A 56 -13.60 -4.02 15.85
C GLN A 56 -13.21 -2.84 14.97
N LEU A 57 -13.47 -1.61 15.42
CA LEU A 57 -13.07 -0.41 14.71
C LEU A 57 -11.55 -0.28 14.66
N GLU A 58 -10.86 -0.54 15.77
CA GLU A 58 -9.40 -0.56 15.82
C GLU A 58 -8.81 -1.58 14.85
N HIS A 59 -9.37 -2.79 14.85
CA HIS A 59 -8.96 -3.85 13.94
C HIS A 59 -9.18 -3.46 12.47
N LEU A 60 -10.31 -2.81 12.17
CA LEU A 60 -10.61 -2.28 10.83
C LEU A 60 -9.62 -1.18 10.43
N ILE A 61 -9.32 -0.22 11.30
CA ILE A 61 -8.37 0.86 11.01
C ILE A 61 -6.98 0.28 10.72
N ARG A 62 -6.53 -0.71 11.49
CA ARG A 62 -5.27 -1.39 11.24
C ARG A 62 -5.26 -2.06 9.86
N LYS A 63 -6.32 -2.77 9.49
CA LYS A 63 -6.45 -3.38 8.16
C LYS A 63 -6.47 -2.33 7.04
N LEU A 64 -7.16 -1.20 7.25
CA LEU A 64 -7.18 -0.10 6.29
C LEU A 64 -5.83 0.59 6.16
N ALA A 65 -5.05 0.68 7.25
CA ALA A 65 -3.70 1.21 7.23
C ALA A 65 -2.79 0.33 6.36
N HIS A 66 -2.74 -0.98 6.61
CA HIS A 66 -1.96 -1.92 5.78
C HIS A 66 -2.42 -1.89 4.31
N PHE A 67 -3.73 -1.96 4.06
CA PHE A 67 -4.28 -1.81 2.71
C PHE A 67 -3.79 -0.53 2.01
N SER A 68 -3.75 0.59 2.74
CA SER A 68 -3.29 1.89 2.21
C SER A 68 -1.77 1.93 1.98
N GLU A 69 -0.99 1.29 2.86
CA GLU A 69 0.46 1.13 2.69
C GLU A 69 0.77 0.32 1.43
N PHE A 70 0.06 -0.80 1.22
CA PHE A 70 0.20 -1.62 0.02
C PHE A 70 -0.31 -0.89 -1.23
N ALA A 71 -1.37 -0.08 -1.14
CA ALA A 71 -1.79 0.78 -2.24
C ALA A 71 -0.69 1.81 -2.61
N CYS A 72 0.00 2.38 -1.62
CA CYS A 72 1.16 3.23 -1.88
C CYS A 72 2.27 2.44 -2.59
N LEU A 73 2.58 1.23 -2.13
CA LEU A 73 3.58 0.35 -2.74
C LEU A 73 3.26 0.05 -4.21
N GLY A 74 2.01 -0.30 -4.52
CA GLY A 74 1.55 -0.58 -5.89
C GLY A 74 1.65 0.64 -6.80
N ALA A 75 1.26 1.82 -6.31
CA ALA A 75 1.42 3.06 -7.04
C ALA A 75 2.90 3.38 -7.30
N LEU A 76 3.78 3.27 -6.30
CA LEU A 76 5.21 3.53 -6.45
C LEU A 76 5.86 2.57 -7.45
N GLY A 77 5.59 1.27 -7.34
CA GLY A 77 6.13 0.26 -8.25
C GLY A 77 5.65 0.44 -9.70
N CYS A 78 4.36 0.75 -9.90
CA CYS A 78 3.83 1.10 -11.21
C CYS A 78 4.48 2.38 -11.77
N GLY A 79 4.65 3.40 -10.92
CA GLY A 79 5.30 4.65 -11.26
C GLY A 79 6.73 4.46 -11.72
N GLU A 80 7.47 3.58 -11.06
CA GLU A 80 8.83 3.20 -11.46
C GLU A 80 8.87 2.60 -12.88
N LEU A 81 8.00 1.62 -13.17
CA LEU A 81 7.91 1.03 -14.51
C LEU A 81 7.59 2.08 -15.59
N LEU A 82 6.67 3.00 -15.30
CA LEU A 82 6.29 4.09 -16.22
C LEU A 82 7.45 5.07 -16.46
N LEU A 83 8.22 5.41 -15.42
CA LEU A 83 9.39 6.28 -15.52
C LEU A 83 10.50 5.61 -16.34
N LEU A 84 10.76 4.32 -16.09
CA LEU A 84 11.74 3.49 -16.80
C LEU A 84 11.29 3.07 -18.21
N ARG A 85 10.04 3.35 -18.60
CA ARG A 85 9.42 2.94 -19.89
C ARG A 85 9.35 1.42 -20.09
N LYS A 86 9.32 0.66 -19.00
CA LYS A 86 9.17 -0.80 -19.01
C LYS A 86 7.69 -1.18 -19.12
N LYS A 87 7.15 -1.10 -20.35
CA LYS A 87 5.72 -1.30 -20.62
C LYS A 87 5.33 -2.71 -21.07
N SER A 88 6.26 -3.68 -21.07
CA SER A 88 5.95 -5.04 -21.52
C SER A 88 5.14 -5.80 -20.46
N LEU A 89 4.33 -6.75 -20.93
CA LEU A 89 3.54 -7.63 -20.06
C LEU A 89 4.40 -8.37 -19.04
N HIS A 90 5.64 -8.71 -19.41
CA HIS A 90 6.60 -9.36 -18.53
C HIS A 90 6.95 -8.50 -17.30
N TRP A 91 7.19 -7.20 -17.48
CA TRP A 91 7.47 -6.30 -16.35
C TRP A 91 6.24 -6.07 -15.47
N LEU A 92 5.04 -6.04 -16.07
CA LEU A 92 3.79 -6.01 -15.31
C LEU A 92 3.60 -7.29 -14.49
N GLY A 93 3.92 -8.45 -15.07
CA GLY A 93 3.92 -9.73 -14.36
C GLY A 93 4.85 -9.72 -13.15
N HIS A 94 6.09 -9.24 -13.32
CA HIS A 94 7.01 -9.08 -12.19
C HIS A 94 6.49 -8.14 -11.10
N LEU A 95 5.86 -7.02 -11.47
CA LEU A 95 5.28 -6.11 -10.50
C LEU A 95 4.16 -6.78 -9.68
N VAL A 96 3.24 -7.47 -10.36
CA VAL A 96 2.11 -8.14 -9.72
C VAL A 96 2.57 -9.30 -8.84
N CYS A 97 3.44 -10.18 -9.36
CA CYS A 97 4.01 -11.27 -8.56
C CYS A 97 4.82 -10.72 -7.38
N GLY A 98 5.61 -9.66 -7.59
CA GLY A 98 6.38 -9.01 -6.53
C GLY A 98 5.47 -8.46 -5.43
N GLY A 99 4.39 -7.76 -5.79
CA GLY A 99 3.41 -7.26 -4.81
C GLY A 99 2.77 -8.38 -3.99
N PHE A 100 2.42 -9.50 -4.63
CA PHE A 100 1.89 -10.68 -3.93
C PHE A 100 2.92 -11.27 -2.95
N PHE A 101 4.19 -11.42 -3.37
CA PHE A 101 5.24 -11.93 -2.50
C PHE A 101 5.53 -10.99 -1.33
N VAL A 102 5.48 -9.67 -1.53
CA VAL A 102 5.65 -8.72 -0.43
C VAL A 102 4.54 -8.89 0.61
N ALA A 103 3.28 -9.05 0.19
CA ALA A 103 2.16 -9.31 1.10
C ALA A 103 2.31 -10.66 1.82
N ALA A 104 2.75 -11.71 1.12
CA ALA A 104 3.00 -13.01 1.74
C ALA A 104 4.17 -12.98 2.74
N ILE A 105 5.24 -12.23 2.43
CA ILE A 105 6.38 -12.03 3.34
C ILE A 105 5.93 -11.22 4.56
N ASP A 106 5.08 -10.22 4.38
CA ASP A 106 4.55 -9.42 5.49
C ASP A 106 3.85 -10.31 6.53
N GLU A 107 2.88 -11.10 6.08
CA GLU A 107 2.18 -12.07 6.95
C GLU A 107 3.14 -13.12 7.53
N THR A 108 4.17 -13.51 6.79
CA THR A 108 5.22 -14.40 7.30
C THR A 108 6.03 -13.76 8.43
N ILE A 109 6.36 -12.48 8.35
CA ILE A 109 7.03 -11.72 9.42
C ILE A 109 6.14 -11.64 10.66
N GLN A 110 4.83 -11.47 10.48
CA GLN A 110 3.87 -11.43 11.58
C GLN A 110 3.82 -12.76 12.36
N ILE A 111 3.97 -13.91 11.68
CA ILE A 111 4.08 -15.24 12.32
C ILE A 111 5.27 -15.26 13.29
N PHE A 112 6.44 -14.76 12.85
CA PHE A 112 7.63 -14.69 13.70
C PHE A 112 7.51 -13.69 14.85
N SER A 113 6.54 -12.77 14.76
CA SER A 113 6.23 -11.78 15.80
C SER A 113 5.11 -12.23 16.74
N HIS A 114 4.73 -13.51 16.71
CA HIS A 114 3.66 -14.12 17.50
C HIS A 114 2.28 -13.48 17.30
N ARG A 115 2.02 -12.91 16.12
CA ARG A 115 0.70 -12.39 15.73
C ARG A 115 -0.06 -13.46 14.94
N GLY A 116 -1.38 -13.36 14.94
CA GLY A 116 -2.22 -14.26 14.16
C GLY A 116 -2.12 -13.88 12.68
N SER A 117 -1.51 -14.74 11.87
CA SER A 117 -1.44 -14.58 10.41
C SER A 117 -2.65 -15.21 9.74
N GLN A 118 -3.17 -14.59 8.68
CA GLN A 118 -4.27 -15.16 7.90
C GLN A 118 -4.04 -14.98 6.40
N LEU A 119 -4.40 -16.01 5.63
CA LEU A 119 -4.38 -15.91 4.17
C LEU A 119 -5.30 -14.77 3.67
N GLN A 120 -6.37 -14.46 4.41
CA GLN A 120 -7.25 -13.33 4.10
C GLN A 120 -6.53 -11.98 4.18
N ASP A 121 -5.57 -11.83 5.09
CA ASP A 121 -4.80 -10.60 5.25
C ASP A 121 -3.83 -10.42 4.07
N VAL A 122 -3.17 -11.51 3.60
CA VAL A 122 -2.40 -11.49 2.33
C VAL A 122 -3.26 -11.01 1.15
N TRP A 123 -4.48 -11.54 1.02
CA TRP A 123 -5.38 -11.14 -0.07
C TRP A 123 -5.82 -9.69 0.04
N LEU A 124 -6.07 -9.20 1.26
CA LEU A 124 -6.46 -7.83 1.51
C LEU A 124 -5.32 -6.87 1.12
N ASP A 125 -4.11 -7.13 1.59
CA ASP A 125 -2.93 -6.30 1.29
C ASP A 125 -2.59 -6.33 -0.21
N PHE A 126 -2.63 -7.51 -0.82
CA PHE A 126 -2.47 -7.64 -2.26
C PHE A 126 -3.56 -6.88 -3.04
N SER A 127 -4.80 -6.88 -2.56
CA SER A 127 -5.86 -6.08 -3.19
C SER A 127 -5.59 -4.58 -3.07
N GLY A 128 -5.04 -4.11 -1.94
CA GLY A 128 -4.56 -2.74 -1.77
C GLY A 128 -3.51 -2.38 -2.80
N PHE A 129 -2.51 -3.25 -2.97
CA PHE A 129 -1.47 -3.10 -3.99
C PHE A 129 -2.04 -2.98 -5.42
N VAL A 130 -3.01 -3.81 -5.77
CA VAL A 130 -3.70 -3.76 -7.07
C VAL A 130 -4.46 -2.43 -7.22
N VAL A 131 -5.20 -2.01 -6.20
CA VAL A 131 -5.94 -0.73 -6.21
C VAL A 131 -4.99 0.44 -6.42
N GLY A 132 -3.88 0.51 -5.68
CA GLY A 132 -2.88 1.55 -5.85
C GLY A 132 -2.28 1.60 -7.25
N THR A 133 -1.99 0.44 -7.82
CA THR A 133 -1.51 0.30 -9.20
C THR A 133 -2.53 0.86 -10.21
N LEU A 134 -3.80 0.48 -10.07
CA LEU A 134 -4.88 0.92 -10.96
C LEU A 134 -5.16 2.41 -10.83
N LEU A 135 -5.15 2.97 -9.62
CA LEU A 135 -5.34 4.39 -9.37
C LEU A 135 -4.29 5.24 -10.08
N LEU A 136 -3.01 4.84 -10.02
CA LEU A 136 -1.96 5.56 -10.74
C LEU A 136 -2.15 5.47 -12.26
N LEU A 137 -2.47 4.29 -12.79
CA LEU A 137 -2.73 4.13 -14.22
C LEU A 137 -3.91 4.99 -14.69
N ALA A 138 -4.99 5.03 -13.91
CA ALA A 138 -6.15 5.88 -14.18
C ALA A 138 -5.78 7.37 -14.16
N ALA A 139 -5.04 7.84 -13.15
CA ALA A 139 -4.57 9.22 -13.08
C ALA A 139 -3.71 9.61 -14.29
N VAL A 140 -2.81 8.71 -14.72
CA VAL A 140 -1.97 8.93 -15.91
C VAL A 140 -2.82 8.96 -17.19
N ALA A 141 -3.82 8.09 -17.31
CA ALA A 141 -4.72 8.06 -18.46
C ALA A 141 -5.57 9.34 -18.55
N ILE A 142 -6.17 9.78 -17.43
CA ILE A 142 -6.94 11.02 -17.32
C ILE A 142 -6.07 12.22 -17.70
N ARG A 143 -4.85 12.31 -17.14
CA ARG A 143 -3.91 13.39 -17.46
C ARG A 143 -3.58 13.44 -18.96
N ARG A 144 -3.34 12.29 -19.59
CA ARG A 144 -3.06 12.22 -21.03
C ARG A 144 -4.28 12.65 -21.86
N ALA A 145 -5.48 12.18 -21.50
CA ALA A 145 -6.71 12.57 -22.16
C ALA A 145 -6.98 14.08 -22.06
N TRP A 146 -6.76 14.67 -20.88
CA TRP A 146 -6.91 16.10 -20.67
C TRP A 146 -5.93 16.91 -21.50
N VAL A 147 -4.63 16.56 -21.50
CA VAL A 147 -3.61 17.25 -22.32
C VAL A 147 -3.98 17.18 -23.80
N ASN A 148 -4.32 16.00 -24.31
CA ASN A 148 -4.64 15.80 -25.73
C ASN A 148 -5.87 16.60 -26.19
N ARG A 149 -6.81 16.93 -25.29
CA ARG A 149 -7.99 17.75 -25.58
C ARG A 149 -7.70 19.25 -25.66
N HIS A 150 -6.67 19.74 -24.97
CA HIS A 150 -6.35 21.17 -24.89
C HIS A 150 -5.17 21.60 -25.76
N THR A 151 -4.44 20.66 -26.35
CA THR A 151 -3.37 20.91 -27.34
C THR A 151 -3.82 20.64 -28.78
N ARG A 152 -5.10 20.39 -29.01
CA ARG A 152 -5.74 20.32 -30.33
C ARG A 152 -6.66 21.52 -30.48
#